data_AF-A0A0R3X4X3-F1
#
_entry.id   AF-A0A0R3X4X3-F1
#
_cell.length_a   1.000
_cell.length_b   1.000
_cell.length_c   1.000
_cell.angle_alpha   90.00
_cell.angle_beta   90.00
_cell.angle_gamma   90.00
#
_symmetry.space_group_name_H-M   'P 1'
#
loop_
_entity.id
_entity.type
_entity.pdbx_description
1 polymer ?
#
loop_
_entity_poly.entity_id
_entity_poly.type
_entity_poly.pdbx_seq_one_letter_code
_entity_poly.pdbx_strand_id
1 'polypeptide(L)' 'MTAREFEVEDMRRTHENPTEWKIRRAFLIKNTDVLEPERLVCLSNCFVNHELYGAGYPSRVMSEVTTSFELYPFE' A
#
# COMPACT_ATOMS: atom_id res chain seq x y z
N MET A 1 -10.54 15.56 -2.14
CA MET A 1 -9.84 14.48 -2.87
C MET A 1 -9.08 15.11 -4.01
N THR A 2 -7.78 14.82 -4.13
CA THR A 2 -6.94 15.31 -5.23
C THR A 2 -7.15 14.45 -6.49
N ALA A 3 -6.71 14.92 -7.67
CA ALA A 3 -6.77 14.13 -8.91
C ALA A 3 -6.15 12.73 -8.76
N ARG A 4 -5.07 12.62 -7.97
CA ARG A 4 -4.39 11.34 -7.69
C ARG A 4 -5.16 10.42 -6.76
N GLU A 5 -5.92 10.96 -5.82
CA GLU A 5 -6.81 10.12 -5.00
C GLU A 5 -7.88 9.46 -5.86
N PHE A 6 -8.34 10.11 -6.94
CA PHE A 6 -9.26 9.51 -7.90
C PHE A 6 -8.59 8.41 -8.72
N GLU A 7 -7.36 8.61 -9.20
CA GLU A 7 -6.59 7.57 -9.91
C GLU A 7 -6.35 6.32 -9.04
N VAL A 8 -6.13 6.51 -7.73
CA VAL A 8 -5.98 5.39 -6.79
C VAL A 8 -7.27 4.58 -6.69
N GLU A 9 -8.46 5.18 -6.76
CA GLU A 9 -9.72 4.40 -6.68
C GLU A 9 -9.82 3.35 -7.79
N ASP A 10 -9.31 3.65 -8.99
CA ASP A 10 -9.29 2.72 -10.13
C ASP A 10 -8.34 1.53 -9.90
N MET A 11 -7.44 1.62 -8.91
CA MET A 11 -6.53 0.54 -8.54
C MET A 11 -7.21 -0.51 -7.62
N ARG A 12 -8.43 -0.27 -7.13
CA ARG A 12 -9.16 -1.22 -6.27
C ARG A 12 -9.48 -2.51 -7.03
N ARG A 13 -9.31 -3.67 -6.38
CA ARG A 13 -9.65 -4.96 -6.98
C ARG A 13 -11.08 -5.37 -6.64
N THR A 14 -11.73 -6.07 -7.56
CA THR A 14 -13.11 -6.55 -7.40
C THR A 14 -13.29 -7.52 -6.22
N HIS A 15 -12.25 -8.30 -5.91
CA HIS A 15 -12.26 -9.30 -4.83
C HIS A 15 -11.68 -8.77 -3.51
N GLU A 16 -11.27 -7.50 -3.47
CA GLU A 16 -10.66 -6.91 -2.27
C GLU A 16 -11.73 -6.51 -1.26
N ASN A 17 -11.61 -7.04 -0.06
CA ASN A 17 -12.56 -6.74 1.01
C ASN A 17 -12.37 -5.29 1.51
N PRO A 18 -13.37 -4.71 2.20
CA PRO A 18 -13.30 -3.31 2.63
C PRO A 18 -12.09 -2.97 3.52
N THR A 19 -11.66 -3.90 4.37
CA THR A 19 -10.51 -3.70 5.27
C THR A 19 -9.20 -3.72 4.50
N GLU A 20 -9.00 -4.70 3.62
CA GLU A 20 -7.86 -4.75 2.70
C GLU A 20 -7.76 -3.47 1.88
N TRP A 21 -8.89 -3.04 1.28
CA TRP A 21 -8.91 -1.85 0.46
C TRP A 21 -8.55 -0.60 1.26
N LYS A 22 -9.14 -0.42 2.46
CA LYS A 22 -8.84 0.73 3.32
C LYS A 22 -7.34 0.86 3.60
N ILE A 23 -6.69 -0.25 3.93
CA ILE A 23 -5.27 -0.30 4.28
C ILE A 23 -4.41 -0.11 3.02
N ARG A 24 -4.71 -0.81 1.92
CA ARG A 24 -3.96 -0.68 0.67
C ARG A 24 -4.06 0.72 0.07
N ARG A 25 -5.26 1.29 0.07
CA ARG A 25 -5.54 2.64 -0.43
C ARG A 25 -4.69 3.69 0.29
N ALA A 26 -4.58 3.59 1.61
CA ALA A 26 -3.74 4.50 2.40
C ALA A 26 -2.27 4.40 1.98
N PHE A 27 -1.77 3.19 1.75
CA PHE A 27 -0.42 2.97 1.23
C PHE A 27 -0.23 3.60 -0.17
N LEU A 28 -1.18 3.37 -1.08
CA LEU A 28 -1.12 3.87 -2.45
C LEU A 28 -1.08 5.40 -2.51
N ILE A 29 -2.02 6.08 -1.84
CA ILE A 29 -2.11 7.56 -1.84
C ILE A 29 -0.81 8.19 -1.34
N LYS A 30 -0.23 7.61 -0.29
CA LYS A 30 0.99 8.13 0.33
C LYS A 30 2.22 7.98 -0.56
N ASN A 31 2.28 6.91 -1.34
CA ASN A 31 3.50 6.53 -2.05
C ASN A 31 3.44 6.75 -3.57
N THR A 32 2.29 7.14 -4.12
CA THR A 32 2.08 7.31 -5.57
C THR A 32 3.02 8.34 -6.21
N ASP A 33 3.54 9.28 -5.42
CA ASP A 33 4.43 10.35 -5.90
C ASP A 33 5.92 9.98 -5.86
N VAL A 34 6.27 8.91 -5.15
CA VAL A 34 7.67 8.56 -4.86
C VAL A 34 8.04 7.16 -5.37
N LEU A 35 7.06 6.33 -5.70
CA LEU A 35 7.26 4.99 -6.24
C LEU A 35 6.78 4.92 -7.69
N GLU A 36 7.58 4.25 -8.51
CA GLU A 36 7.15 3.86 -9.86
C GLU A 36 5.92 2.94 -9.81
N PRO A 37 5.02 2.99 -10.81
CA PRO A 37 3.72 2.32 -10.77
C PRO A 37 3.80 0.81 -10.44
N GLU A 38 4.72 0.08 -11.06
CA GLU A 38 4.89 -1.35 -10.81
C GLU A 38 5.35 -1.62 -9.38
N ARG A 39 6.24 -0.77 -8.84
CA ARG A 39 6.75 -0.92 -7.47
C ARG A 39 5.69 -0.53 -6.45
N LEU A 40 4.93 0.53 -6.72
CA LEU A 40 3.79 0.96 -5.92
C LEU A 40 2.77 -0.18 -5.76
N VAL A 41 2.37 -0.81 -6.87
CA VAL A 41 1.43 -1.95 -6.84
C VAL A 41 2.03 -3.12 -6.08
N CYS A 42 3.28 -3.50 -6.36
CA CYS A 42 3.96 -4.61 -5.70
C CYS A 42 4.03 -4.42 -4.17
N LEU A 43 4.56 -3.29 -3.71
CA LEU A 43 4.73 -3.00 -2.30
C LEU A 43 3.39 -2.84 -1.57
N SER A 44 2.36 -2.28 -2.24
CA SER A 44 1.02 -2.19 -1.65
C SER A 44 0.42 -3.56 -1.32
N ASN A 45 0.74 -4.61 -2.10
CA ASN A 45 0.30 -5.97 -1.81
C ASN A 45 1.11 -6.60 -0.68
N CYS A 46 2.43 -6.43 -0.71
CA CYS A 46 3.31 -6.91 0.35
C CYS A 46 2.90 -6.31 1.70
N PHE A 47 2.58 -5.01 1.71
CA PHE A 47 2.10 -4.31 2.89
C PHE A 47 0.81 -4.91 3.44
N VAL A 48 -0.25 -5.02 2.64
CA VAL A 48 -1.52 -5.62 3.11
C VAL A 48 -1.32 -7.05 3.60
N ASN A 49 -0.55 -7.85 2.88
CA ASN A 49 -0.28 -9.23 3.26
C ASN A 49 0.52 -9.33 4.56
N HIS A 50 1.45 -8.40 4.79
CA HIS A 50 2.19 -8.34 6.04
C HIS A 50 1.28 -7.92 7.21
N GLU A 51 0.55 -6.81 7.06
CA GLU A 51 -0.26 -6.22 8.14
C GLU A 51 -1.47 -7.07 8.53
N LEU A 52 -2.16 -7.66 7.56
CA LEU A 52 -3.39 -8.43 7.83
C LEU A 52 -3.16 -9.92 8.01
N TYR A 53 -2.15 -10.47 7.34
CA TYR A 53 -1.93 -11.92 7.26
C TYR A 53 -0.58 -12.37 7.83
N GLY A 54 0.27 -11.45 8.31
CA GLY A 54 1.56 -11.77 8.90
C GLY A 54 2.59 -12.32 7.90
N ALA A 55 2.41 -12.06 6.60
CA ALA A 55 3.29 -12.56 5.57
C ALA A 55 4.70 -11.97 5.69
N GLY A 56 5.72 -12.81 5.52
CA GLY A 56 7.13 -12.42 5.47
C GLY A 56 7.66 -12.37 4.04
N TYR A 57 8.52 -11.39 3.76
CA TYR A 57 9.22 -11.23 2.48
C TYR A 57 10.73 -11.08 2.70
N PRO A 58 11.57 -11.17 1.64
CA PRO A 58 13.00 -10.89 1.77
C PRO A 58 13.27 -9.53 2.44
N SER A 59 14.34 -9.46 3.24
CA SER A 59 14.66 -8.30 4.10
C SER A 59 14.64 -6.95 3.38
N ARG A 60 15.12 -6.92 2.14
CA ARG A 60 15.08 -5.71 1.28
C ARG A 60 13.64 -5.23 1.04
N VAL A 61 12.72 -6.14 0.72
CA VAL A 61 11.30 -5.82 0.50
C VAL A 61 10.66 -5.36 1.81
N MET A 62 10.96 -6.03 2.92
CA MET A 62 10.45 -5.62 4.23
C MET A 62 10.90 -4.20 4.58
N SER A 63 12.16 -3.86 4.34
CA SER A 63 12.71 -2.52 4.59
C SER A 63 11.99 -1.44 3.77
N GLU A 64 11.70 -1.73 2.49
CA GLU A 64 10.95 -0.82 1.63
C GLU A 64 9.50 -0.65 2.08
N VAL A 65 8.82 -1.74 2.46
CA VAL A 65 7.45 -1.68 3.01
C VAL A 65 7.40 -0.82 4.28
N THR A 66 8.32 -1.05 5.22
CA THR A 66 8.38 -0.30 6.48
C THR A 66 8.68 1.17 6.23
N THR A 67 9.67 1.50 5.39
CA THR A 67 10.04 2.90 5.08
C THR A 67 8.89 3.64 4.38
N SER A 68 8.18 2.97 3.45
CA SER A 68 7.00 3.51 2.78
C SER A 68 5.81 3.73 3.73
N PHE A 69 5.81 3.08 4.91
CA PHE A 69 4.72 3.15 5.88
C PHE A 69 5.01 4.02 7.11
N GLU A 70 6.24 4.11 7.62
CA GLU A 70 6.62 4.74 8.91
C GLU A 70 6.15 6.19 9.13
N LEU A 71 5.72 6.93 8.10
CA LEU A 71 5.05 8.23 8.28
C LEU A 71 3.54 8.13 8.64
N TYR A 72 3.11 7.14 9.44
CA TYR A 72 1.73 7.05 9.95
C TYR A 72 1.75 6.64 11.43
N PRO A 73 1.82 7.59 12.38
CA PRO A 73 1.52 7.27 13.76
C PRO A 73 0.03 6.88 13.83
N PHE A 74 -0.25 5.67 14.30
CA PHE A 74 -1.56 5.35 14.84
C PHE A 74 -1.70 6.18 16.14
N GLU A 75 -2.38 7.32 16.07
CA GLU A 75 -3.09 7.91 17.22
C GLU A 75 -4.56 7.45 17.20
#